data_AF-A0A1H6SPA9-F1
#
_entry.id   AF-A0A1H6SPA9-F1
#
_cell.length_a   1.000
_cell.length_b   1.000
_cell.length_c   1.000
_cell.angle_alpha   90.00
_cell.angle_beta   90.00
_cell.angle_gamma   90.00
#
_symmetry.space_group_name_H-M   'P 1'
#
loop_
_entity.id
_entity.type
_entity.pdbx_description
1 polymer ?
#
loop_
_entity_poly.entity_id
_entity_poly.type
_entity_poly.pdbx_seq_one_letter_code
_entity_poly.pdbx_strand_id
1 'polypeptide(L)'
;MLVRYASSPVGRYDEWLWLAPTRSPRGWRPGIRRIGVNSPASLEWGRRNWAIPKELTAFAWAPGSVELRDAGGALLARGRFGGMLGAALPCSLAGLPRSWRTLAQPGDRGWRWTTVQGEGRVRLARWQVEAAPGLPEVEGRVPWLVLGVPEFRLVFPCPESDLAAEQAPTGHP
;
A
#
# COMPACT_ATOMS: atom_id res chain seq x y z
N MET A 1 -2.67 -3.78 4.70
CA MET A 1 -3.41 -3.93 3.43
C MET A 1 -2.76 -5.05 2.64
N LEU A 2 -3.54 -5.89 1.96
CA LEU A 2 -3.08 -6.97 1.09
C LEU A 2 -3.94 -6.96 -0.17
N VAL A 3 -3.31 -6.91 -1.34
CA VAL A 3 -3.97 -6.59 -2.60
C VAL A 3 -3.42 -7.46 -3.72
N ARG A 4 -4.31 -7.86 -4.63
CA ARG A 4 -3.98 -8.48 -5.91
C ARG A 4 -4.40 -7.55 -7.03
N TYR A 5 -3.46 -6.87 -7.68
CA TYR A 5 -3.77 -5.98 -8.78
C TYR A 5 -4.01 -6.79 -10.06
N ALA A 6 -5.25 -6.79 -10.55
CA ALA A 6 -5.62 -7.43 -11.80
C ALA A 6 -5.10 -6.67 -13.05
N SER A 7 -4.79 -5.37 -12.88
CA SER A 7 -4.19 -4.51 -13.90
C SER A 7 -3.47 -3.33 -13.25
N SER A 8 -2.34 -2.93 -13.82
CA SER A 8 -1.58 -1.72 -13.47
C SER A 8 -0.66 -1.33 -14.64
N PRO A 9 -0.04 -0.12 -14.63
CA PRO A 9 0.94 0.26 -15.65
C PRO A 9 2.15 -0.69 -15.76
N VAL A 10 2.45 -1.46 -14.72
CA VAL A 10 3.54 -2.46 -14.68
C VAL A 10 3.03 -3.90 -14.77
N GLY A 11 1.78 -4.08 -15.21
CA GLY A 11 1.12 -5.38 -15.30
C GLY A 11 0.50 -5.85 -13.97
N ARG A 12 0.18 -7.14 -13.90
CA ARG A 12 -0.39 -7.76 -12.69
C ARG A 12 0.66 -7.95 -11.62
N TYR A 13 0.32 -7.65 -10.37
CA TYR A 13 1.21 -7.91 -9.24
C TYR A 13 0.41 -7.96 -7.92
N ASP A 14 1.00 -8.57 -6.91
CA ASP A 14 0.46 -8.63 -5.56
C ASP A 14 1.27 -7.70 -4.65
N GLU A 15 0.59 -7.10 -3.67
CA GLU A 15 1.15 -6.13 -2.76
C GLU A 15 0.63 -6.34 -1.35
N TRP A 16 1.50 -6.25 -0.36
CA TRP A 16 1.10 -6.00 1.01
C TRP A 16 1.71 -4.69 1.49
N LEU A 17 1.03 -4.02 2.40
CA LEU A 17 1.35 -2.67 2.85
C LEU A 17 1.02 -2.52 4.33
N TRP A 18 1.97 -1.97 5.09
CA TRP A 18 1.76 -1.46 6.44
C TRP A 18 1.83 0.06 6.47
N LEU A 19 0.72 0.69 6.85
CA LEU A 19 0.59 2.13 7.06
C LEU A 19 0.60 2.41 8.56
N ALA A 20 1.29 3.47 8.96
CA ALA A 20 1.19 4.01 10.32
C ALA A 20 1.18 5.54 10.30
N PRO A 21 0.65 6.20 11.35
CA PRO A 21 0.83 7.64 11.50
C PRO A 21 2.31 8.02 11.49
N THR A 22 2.64 9.09 10.78
CA THR A 22 3.98 9.64 10.64
C THR A 22 3.93 11.12 11.02
N ARG A 23 4.78 11.52 11.95
CA ARG A 23 5.00 12.92 12.30
C ARG A 23 5.84 13.54 11.19
N SER A 24 5.30 14.56 10.54
CA SER A 24 5.90 15.19 9.37
C SER A 24 5.83 16.72 9.50
N PRO A 25 6.55 17.52 8.67
CA PRO A 25 6.48 18.98 8.72
C PRO A 25 5.07 19.54 8.58
N ARG A 26 4.20 18.85 7.81
CA ARG A 26 2.79 19.23 7.61
C ARG A 26 1.84 18.68 8.71
N GLY A 27 2.37 18.12 9.80
CA GLY A 27 1.60 17.52 10.89
C GLY A 27 1.57 15.99 10.84
N TRP A 28 0.61 15.37 11.51
CA TRP A 28 0.40 13.92 11.41
C TRP A 28 -0.22 13.55 10.07
N ARG A 29 0.37 12.56 9.39
CA ARG A 29 -0.08 12.03 8.11
C ARG A 29 0.11 10.50 8.08
N PRO A 30 -0.67 9.75 7.31
CA PRO A 30 -0.32 8.35 7.05
C PRO A 30 1.05 8.27 6.33
N GLY A 31 1.87 7.29 6.67
CA GLY A 31 3.11 6.99 5.97
C GLY A 31 3.28 5.50 5.76
N ILE A 32 3.88 5.12 4.62
CA ILE A 32 4.15 3.72 4.31
C ILE A 32 5.42 3.32 5.05
N ARG A 33 5.27 2.40 6.00
CA ARG A 33 6.38 1.93 6.83
C ARG A 33 7.05 0.72 6.22
N ARG A 34 6.25 -0.20 5.68
CA ARG A 34 6.71 -1.39 4.98
C ARG A 34 5.74 -1.76 3.89
N ILE A 35 6.26 -2.34 2.82
CA ILE A 35 5.47 -2.74 1.67
C ILE A 35 6.27 -3.75 0.87
N GLY A 36 5.63 -4.86 0.53
CA GLY A 36 6.24 -5.90 -0.28
C GLY A 36 5.45 -6.15 -1.55
N VAL A 37 6.16 -6.41 -2.65
CA VAL A 37 5.58 -6.65 -3.97
C VAL A 37 6.28 -7.83 -4.65
N ASN A 38 5.58 -8.54 -5.54
CA ASN A 38 6.19 -9.57 -6.39
C ASN A 38 6.63 -9.06 -7.78
N SER A 39 6.57 -7.74 -8.02
CA SER A 39 6.97 -7.13 -9.29
C SER A 39 8.23 -6.27 -9.11
N PRO A 40 9.35 -6.62 -9.76
CA PRO A 40 10.56 -5.80 -9.77
C PRO A 40 10.34 -4.39 -10.35
N ALA A 41 9.49 -4.26 -11.37
CA ALA A 41 9.14 -2.95 -11.92
C ALA A 41 8.41 -2.09 -10.88
N SER A 42 7.46 -2.67 -10.13
CA SER A 42 6.77 -1.96 -9.05
C SER A 42 7.72 -1.53 -7.93
N LEU A 43 8.72 -2.37 -7.61
CA LEU A 43 9.77 -2.10 -6.62
C LEU A 43 10.59 -0.87 -7.01
N GLU A 44 11.15 -0.87 -8.22
CA GLU A 44 12.03 0.19 -8.72
C GLU A 44 11.31 1.54 -8.80
N TRP A 45 10.18 1.58 -9.52
CA TRP A 45 9.41 2.82 -9.70
C TRP A 45 8.82 3.33 -8.38
N GLY A 46 8.44 2.43 -7.47
CA GLY A 46 7.98 2.76 -6.13
C GLY A 46 9.01 3.54 -5.31
N ARG A 47 10.24 3.01 -5.26
CA ARG A 47 11.36 3.64 -4.56
C ARG A 47 11.75 4.95 -5.24
N ARG A 48 11.90 4.93 -6.57
CA ARG A 48 12.34 6.09 -7.36
C ARG A 48 11.38 7.27 -7.25
N ASN A 49 10.09 7.05 -7.46
CA ASN A 49 9.11 8.13 -7.57
C ASN A 49 8.59 8.58 -6.20
N TRP A 50 8.34 7.66 -5.27
CA TRP A 50 7.66 8.00 -4.00
C TRP A 50 8.51 7.79 -2.74
N ALA A 51 9.79 7.40 -2.85
CA ALA A 51 10.67 7.09 -1.71
C ALA A 51 10.11 6.01 -0.79
N ILE A 52 9.27 5.12 -1.35
CA ILE A 52 8.60 4.08 -0.59
C ILE A 52 9.59 2.92 -0.37
N PRO A 53 9.72 2.39 0.86
CA PRO A 53 10.65 1.31 1.20
C PRO A 53 10.10 -0.05 0.74
N LYS A 54 9.89 -0.22 -0.57
CA LYS A 54 9.40 -1.47 -1.15
C LYS A 54 10.44 -2.57 -1.01
N GLU A 55 10.00 -3.80 -0.75
CA GLU A 55 10.80 -5.01 -0.77
C GLU A 55 10.19 -6.07 -1.70
N LEU A 56 10.99 -7.03 -2.16
CA LEU A 56 10.45 -8.17 -2.90
C LEU A 56 9.79 -9.14 -1.94
N THR A 57 8.59 -9.59 -2.29
CA THR A 57 7.83 -10.56 -1.53
C THR A 57 7.23 -11.58 -2.48
N ALA A 58 7.40 -12.86 -2.19
CA ALA A 58 6.70 -13.94 -2.85
C ALA A 58 5.34 -14.17 -2.19
N PHE A 59 4.31 -14.40 -3.00
CA PHE A 59 2.94 -14.66 -2.54
C PHE A 59 2.49 -16.02 -3.05
N ALA A 60 2.14 -16.91 -2.13
CA ALA A 60 1.54 -18.21 -2.44
C ALA A 60 0.06 -18.17 -2.05
N TRP A 61 -0.80 -17.97 -3.04
CA TRP A 61 -2.25 -17.94 -2.86
C TRP A 61 -2.85 -19.34 -2.94
N ALA A 62 -3.73 -19.66 -1.99
CA ALA A 62 -4.57 -20.84 -2.03
C ALA A 62 -6.04 -20.45 -1.78
N PRO A 63 -7.01 -21.33 -2.05
CA PRO A 63 -8.41 -21.06 -1.72
C PRO A 63 -8.57 -20.70 -0.24
N GLY A 64 -8.89 -19.43 0.04
CA GLY A 64 -9.11 -18.95 1.40
C GLY A 64 -7.85 -18.69 2.22
N SER A 65 -6.63 -18.70 1.65
CA SER A 65 -5.42 -18.31 2.38
C SER A 65 -4.35 -17.70 1.49
N VAL A 66 -3.37 -17.06 2.13
CA VAL A 66 -2.13 -16.62 1.48
C VAL A 66 -0.94 -16.81 2.41
N GLU A 67 0.19 -17.12 1.82
CA GLU A 67 1.50 -17.11 2.47
C GLU A 67 2.41 -16.10 1.77
N LEU A 68 3.13 -15.31 2.58
CA LEU A 68 4.05 -14.27 2.16
C LEU A 68 5.46 -14.66 2.59
N ARG A 69 6.42 -14.59 1.68
CA ARG A 69 7.84 -14.86 1.95
C ARG A 69 8.72 -13.74 1.46
N ASP A 70 9.81 -13.47 2.17
CA ASP A 70 10.80 -12.50 1.70
C ASP A 70 11.63 -13.05 0.52
N ALA A 71 12.56 -12.24 0.02
CA ALA A 71 13.45 -12.62 -1.07
C ALA A 71 14.37 -13.82 -0.73
N GLY A 72 14.65 -14.06 0.55
CA GLY A 72 15.42 -15.22 1.02
C GLY A 72 14.57 -16.46 1.25
N GLY A 73 13.25 -16.38 1.05
CA GLY A 73 12.31 -17.48 1.27
C GLY A 73 11.85 -17.63 2.72
N ALA A 74 12.25 -16.73 3.63
CA ALA A 74 11.77 -16.78 5.01
C ALA A 74 10.29 -16.36 5.08
N LEU A 75 9.54 -16.97 6.00
CA LEU A 75 8.13 -16.67 6.19
C LEU A 75 7.98 -15.24 6.74
N LEU A 76 7.28 -14.38 6.01
CA LEU A 76 6.87 -13.07 6.51
C LEU A 76 5.56 -13.18 7.28
N ALA A 77 4.54 -13.73 6.63
CA ALA A 77 3.24 -13.98 7.25
C ALA A 77 2.43 -15.03 6.49
N ARG A 78 1.48 -15.63 7.20
CA ARG A 78 0.44 -16.51 6.70
C ARG A 78 -0.88 -16.07 7.31
N GLY A 79 -1.93 -16.06 6.50
CA GLY A 79 -3.27 -15.83 7.03
C GLY A 79 -4.38 -16.42 6.17
N ARG A 80 -5.56 -16.43 6.77
CA ARG A 80 -6.75 -17.09 6.26
C ARG A 80 -7.91 -16.10 6.09
N PHE A 81 -8.56 -16.17 4.95
CA PHE A 81 -9.77 -15.43 4.62
C PHE A 81 -10.99 -16.20 5.13
N GLY A 82 -11.79 -15.57 5.97
CA GLY A 82 -13.08 -16.10 6.45
C GLY A 82 -14.28 -15.64 5.63
N GLY A 83 -14.05 -15.08 4.44
CA GLY A 83 -15.08 -14.58 3.53
C GLY A 83 -15.43 -13.10 3.72
N MET A 84 -16.32 -12.61 2.83
CA MET A 84 -16.90 -11.27 2.87
C MET A 84 -18.34 -11.33 3.40
N LEU A 85 -18.74 -10.33 4.17
CA LEU A 85 -20.03 -10.22 4.85
C LEU A 85 -20.79 -8.98 4.36
N GLY A 86 -22.12 -9.07 4.34
CA GLY A 86 -23.01 -7.94 4.02
C GLY A 86 -22.91 -7.44 2.57
N ALA A 87 -23.59 -6.35 2.26
CA ALA A 87 -23.59 -5.75 0.91
C ALA A 87 -22.32 -4.95 0.62
N ALA A 88 -21.96 -4.83 -0.66
CA ALA A 88 -20.85 -4.00 -1.13
C ALA A 88 -21.26 -2.54 -1.23
N LEU A 89 -20.67 -1.70 -0.38
CA LEU A 89 -20.95 -0.26 -0.33
C LEU A 89 -19.94 0.52 -1.17
N PRO A 90 -20.38 1.52 -1.97
CA PRO A 90 -19.45 2.37 -2.67
C PRO A 90 -18.60 3.17 -1.68
N CYS A 91 -17.31 3.29 -1.97
CA CYS A 91 -16.39 4.13 -1.21
C CYS A 91 -15.53 4.97 -2.15
N SER A 92 -15.26 6.21 -1.75
CA SER A 92 -14.32 7.09 -2.44
C SER A 92 -13.43 7.80 -1.44
N LEU A 93 -12.13 7.83 -1.71
CA LEU A 93 -11.17 8.62 -0.95
C LEU A 93 -11.42 10.13 -1.11
N ALA A 94 -12.13 10.57 -2.15
CA ALA A 94 -12.47 11.98 -2.33
C ALA A 94 -13.36 12.53 -1.19
N GLY A 95 -14.14 11.66 -0.53
CA GLY A 95 -14.94 12.03 0.64
C GLY A 95 -14.15 12.13 1.95
N LEU A 96 -12.89 11.71 1.97
CA LEU A 96 -12.03 11.82 3.16
C LEU A 96 -11.28 13.16 3.21
N PRO A 97 -10.99 13.69 4.40
CA PRO A 97 -10.13 14.86 4.55
C PRO A 97 -8.80 14.69 3.81
N ARG A 98 -8.35 15.73 3.09
CA ARG A 98 -7.10 15.66 2.29
C ARG A 98 -5.91 15.15 3.12
N SER A 99 -5.76 15.62 4.35
CA SER A 99 -4.69 15.19 5.25
C SER A 99 -4.70 13.69 5.57
N TRP A 100 -5.86 13.04 5.57
CA TRP A 100 -5.99 11.60 5.84
C TRP A 100 -5.63 10.74 4.64
N ARG A 101 -5.66 11.30 3.43
CA ARG A 101 -5.30 10.62 2.18
C ARG A 101 -4.01 11.13 1.54
N THR A 102 -3.33 12.09 2.17
CA THR A 102 -1.99 12.52 1.80
C THR A 102 -0.95 11.70 2.56
N LEU A 103 -0.30 10.78 1.85
CA LEU A 103 0.84 10.04 2.36
C LEU A 103 2.05 10.96 2.55
N ALA A 104 2.77 10.74 3.63
CA ALA A 104 4.02 11.42 3.96
C ALA A 104 5.16 10.43 3.99
N GLN A 105 6.08 10.53 3.03
CA GLN A 105 7.21 9.64 2.92
C GLN A 105 8.51 10.43 3.02
N PRO A 106 9.37 10.18 4.03
CA PRO A 106 10.71 10.74 4.05
C PRO A 106 11.56 10.06 2.97
N GLY A 107 12.40 10.84 2.28
CA GLY A 107 13.42 10.33 1.38
C GLY A 107 14.70 11.16 1.45
N ASP A 108 15.71 10.80 0.67
CA ASP A 108 17.05 11.39 0.73
C ASP A 108 17.08 12.90 0.48
N ARG A 109 16.07 13.42 -0.23
CA ARG A 109 15.93 14.84 -0.62
C ARG A 109 14.78 15.55 0.09
N GLY A 110 14.38 15.09 1.28
CA GLY A 110 13.27 15.65 2.04
C GLY A 110 11.97 14.85 1.90
N TRP A 111 10.83 15.48 2.24
CA TRP A 111 9.55 14.79 2.25
C TRP A 111 8.90 14.74 0.87
N ARG A 112 8.21 13.64 0.62
CA ARG A 112 7.32 13.43 -0.53
C ARG A 112 5.89 13.27 -0.05
N TRP A 113 5.00 14.07 -0.63
CA TRP A 113 3.58 14.12 -0.28
C TRP A 113 2.73 13.60 -1.41
N THR A 114 2.04 12.50 -1.18
CA THR A 114 1.21 11.87 -2.22
C THR A 114 -0.24 11.88 -1.79
N THR A 115 -1.04 12.76 -2.37
CA THR A 115 -2.50 12.76 -2.13
C THR A 115 -3.14 11.67 -2.98
N VAL A 116 -3.36 10.51 -2.35
CA VAL A 116 -3.91 9.34 -3.01
C VAL A 116 -5.37 9.60 -3.40
N GLN A 117 -5.71 9.10 -4.59
CA GLN A 117 -7.07 9.11 -5.11
C GLN A 117 -7.51 7.67 -5.27
N GLY A 118 -8.77 7.39 -4.97
CA GLY A 118 -9.28 6.06 -5.14
C GLY A 118 -10.77 5.97 -4.93
N GLU A 119 -11.35 4.98 -5.59
CA GLU A 119 -12.77 4.65 -5.55
C GLU A 119 -12.91 3.14 -5.62
N GLY A 120 -14.03 2.61 -5.15
CA GLY A 120 -14.27 1.18 -5.17
C GLY A 120 -15.49 0.79 -4.37
N ARG A 121 -15.56 -0.49 -4.03
CA ARG A 121 -16.58 -1.05 -3.16
C ARG A 121 -15.94 -1.75 -1.99
N VAL A 122 -16.44 -1.49 -0.79
CA VAL A 122 -15.97 -2.09 0.46
C VAL A 122 -17.05 -2.98 1.05
N ARG A 123 -16.62 -4.05 1.69
CA ARG A 123 -17.46 -4.98 2.47
C ARG A 123 -16.74 -5.30 3.77
N LEU A 124 -17.51 -5.63 4.80
CA LEU A 124 -16.92 -6.29 5.96
C LEU A 124 -16.34 -7.63 5.52
N ALA A 125 -15.22 -8.02 6.10
CA ALA A 125 -14.57 -9.28 5.82
C ALA A 125 -14.08 -9.93 7.11
N ARG A 126 -13.67 -11.19 7.00
CA ARG A 126 -13.00 -11.91 8.08
C ARG A 126 -11.59 -12.25 7.63
N TRP A 127 -10.63 -11.94 8.47
CA TRP A 127 -9.23 -12.29 8.26
C TRP A 127 -8.64 -12.77 9.57
N GLN A 128 -7.85 -13.82 9.50
CA GLN A 128 -7.08 -14.35 10.61
C GLN A 128 -5.60 -14.37 10.21
N VAL A 129 -4.75 -13.75 11.03
CA VAL A 129 -3.30 -13.95 10.95
C VAL A 129 -3.01 -15.25 11.68
N GLU A 130 -2.44 -16.23 10.96
CA GLU A 130 -2.06 -17.52 11.54
C GLU A 130 -0.63 -17.47 12.09
N ALA A 131 0.26 -16.79 11.38
CA ALA A 131 1.63 -16.52 11.79
C ALA A 131 2.15 -15.30 11.02
N ALA A 132 2.97 -14.47 11.64
CA ALA A 132 3.58 -13.30 11.02
C ALA A 132 4.97 -12.97 11.61
N PRO A 133 5.90 -13.94 11.67
CA PRO A 133 7.21 -13.73 12.32
C PRO A 133 8.05 -12.64 11.63
N GLY A 134 7.83 -12.39 10.34
CA GLY A 134 8.50 -11.31 9.61
C GLY A 134 7.72 -10.00 9.56
N LEU A 135 6.52 -9.93 10.14
CA LEU A 135 5.67 -8.73 10.24
C LEU A 135 5.23 -8.50 11.71
N PRO A 136 6.14 -8.07 12.60
CA PRO A 136 5.86 -7.88 14.03
C PRO A 136 4.73 -6.88 14.30
N GLU A 137 4.40 -6.04 13.32
CA GLU A 137 3.31 -5.06 13.41
C GLU A 137 1.92 -5.71 13.40
N VAL A 138 1.79 -6.96 12.96
CA VAL A 138 0.54 -7.72 12.94
C VAL A 138 0.60 -9.04 13.72
N GLU A 139 1.80 -9.48 14.14
CA GLU A 139 1.99 -10.74 14.86
C GLU A 139 1.23 -10.76 16.19
N GLY A 140 0.46 -11.83 16.41
CA GLY A 140 -0.36 -12.01 17.62
C GLY A 140 -1.50 -11.00 17.80
N ARG A 141 -1.76 -10.13 16.82
CA ARG A 141 -2.80 -9.08 16.92
C ARG A 141 -4.12 -9.54 16.32
N VAL A 142 -5.21 -9.20 17.00
CA VAL A 142 -6.57 -9.40 16.49
C VAL A 142 -7.07 -8.08 15.89
N PRO A 143 -7.39 -8.03 14.58
CA PRO A 143 -7.89 -6.81 13.97
C PRO A 143 -9.31 -6.50 14.46
N TRP A 144 -9.56 -5.26 14.86
CA TRP A 144 -10.90 -4.82 15.27
C TRP A 144 -11.85 -4.65 14.08
N LEU A 145 -11.30 -4.38 12.91
CA LEU A 145 -12.03 -4.21 11.65
C LEU A 145 -11.23 -4.80 10.51
N VAL A 146 -11.90 -5.56 9.65
CA VAL A 146 -11.34 -6.06 8.39
C VAL A 146 -12.30 -5.69 7.27
N LEU A 147 -11.76 -5.02 6.26
CA LEU A 147 -12.50 -4.62 5.06
C LEU A 147 -11.98 -5.40 3.86
N GLY A 148 -12.90 -6.02 3.12
CA GLY A 148 -12.66 -6.58 1.80
C GLY A 148 -12.97 -5.54 0.74
N VAL A 149 -12.10 -5.42 -0.27
CA VAL A 149 -12.23 -4.46 -1.37
C VAL A 149 -12.24 -5.23 -2.70
N PRO A 150 -13.37 -5.85 -3.08
CA PRO A 150 -13.44 -6.71 -4.27
C PRO A 150 -13.18 -5.96 -5.58
N GLU A 151 -13.51 -4.67 -5.61
CA GLU A 151 -13.36 -3.81 -6.78
C GLU A 151 -12.85 -2.45 -6.29
N PHE A 152 -11.74 -2.00 -6.85
CA PHE A 152 -11.23 -0.66 -6.59
C PHE A 152 -10.31 -0.18 -7.70
N ARG A 153 -10.17 1.14 -7.74
CA ARG A 153 -9.17 1.86 -8.52
C ARG A 153 -8.41 2.74 -7.55
N LEU A 154 -7.09 2.62 -7.54
CA LEU A 154 -6.19 3.44 -6.72
C LEU A 154 -5.19 4.14 -7.64
N VAL A 155 -5.05 5.45 -7.47
CA VAL A 155 -4.14 6.28 -8.26
C VAL A 155 -3.18 6.97 -7.31
N PHE A 156 -1.89 6.76 -7.57
CA PHE A 156 -0.79 7.46 -6.93
C PHE A 156 -0.30 8.53 -7.90
N PRO A 157 -0.70 9.80 -7.72
CA PRO A 157 -0.17 10.88 -8.55
C PRO A 157 1.31 11.12 -8.27
N CYS A 158 1.94 11.94 -9.10
CA CYS A 158 3.27 12.47 -8.82
C CYS A 158 3.27 13.16 -7.44
N PRO A 159 4.22 12.82 -6.55
CA PRO A 159 4.26 13.43 -5.23
C PRO A 159 4.66 14.90 -5.32
N GLU A 160 4.10 15.72 -4.44
CA GLU A 160 4.69 17.03 -4.15
C GLU A 160 5.98 16.80 -3.34
N SER A 161 7.09 17.40 -3.75
CA SER A 161 8.35 17.40 -3.02
C SER A 161 8.59 18.73 -2.33
N ASP A 162 9.30 18.71 -1.19
CA ASP A 162 9.76 19.94 -0.53
C ASP A 162 10.78 20.72 -1.39
N LEU A 163 11.49 20.02 -2.28
CA LEU A 163 12.22 20.66 -3.37
C LEU A 163 11.21 21.07 -4.45
N ALA A 164 11.03 22.38 -4.61
CA ALA A 164 10.28 22.96 -5.72
C ALA A 164 10.76 22.37 -7.06
N ALA A 165 9.84 22.30 -8.03
CA ALA A 165 10.09 21.88 -9.40
C ALA A 165 11.41 22.44 -9.97
N GLU A 166 12.47 21.65 -9.93
CA GLU A 166 13.68 21.94 -10.67
C GLU A 166 13.62 21.12 -11.96
N GLN A 167 13.44 21.86 -13.06
CA GLN A 167 13.65 21.47 -14.46
C GLN A 167 12.46 20.78 -15.16
N ALA A 168 11.48 21.60 -15.57
CA ALA A 168 10.91 21.41 -16.91
C ALA A 168 12.00 21.79 -17.93
N PRO A 169 12.31 20.98 -18.96
CA PRO A 169 13.22 21.40 -20.01
C PRO A 169 12.57 22.58 -20.75
N THR A 170 13.13 23.77 -20.56
CA THR A 170 12.91 24.91 -21.44
C THR A 170 13.28 24.47 -22.85
N GLY A 171 12.26 24.35 -23.71
CA GLY A 171 12.47 24.19 -25.14
C GLY A 171 13.38 25.30 -25.65
N HIS A 172 14.45 24.90 -26.33
CA HIS A 172 15.27 25.84 -27.10
C HIS A 172 14.52 26.30 -28.35
N PRO A 173 14.75 27.55 -28.79
CA PRO A 173 14.10 28.18 -29.94
C PRO A 173 14.44 27.52 -31.27
#